data_AF-A0A1W1D6N1-F1
#
_entry.id   AF-A0A1W1D6N1-F1
#
_cell.length_a   1.000
_cell.length_b   1.000
_cell.length_c   1.000
_cell.angle_alpha   90.00
_cell.angle_beta   90.00
_cell.angle_gamma   90.00
#
_symmetry.space_group_name_H-M   'P 1'
#
loop_
_entity.id
_entity.type
_entity.pdbx_description
1 polymer ?
#
loop_
_entity_poly.entity_id
_entity_poly.type
_entity_poly.pdbx_seq_one_letter_code
_entity_poly.pdbx_strand_id
1 'polypeptide(L)'
;MFELLDSFKANNVSMAIWTASVRKRSKPILDNLNLSHYFSDVVYRDCYDPEATFGSSSPKRIDALGGDILVDDSQFQCDYVNSVGKIGFKVTPFFSYVDNDLEELEELHKLVLPDVPFSIKRQSWLAKKMNKIFKKKPLLV
;
A
#
# COMPACT_ATOMS: atom_id res chain seq x y z
N MET A 1 8.48 4.56 -3.55
CA MET A 1 7.08 4.80 -3.14
C MET A 1 6.47 5.99 -3.88
N PHE A 2 6.86 7.26 -3.64
CA PHE A 2 6.28 8.40 -4.38
C PHE A 2 6.49 8.30 -5.90
N GLU A 3 7.68 7.92 -6.35
CA GLU A 3 7.96 7.71 -7.79
C GLU A 3 7.01 6.68 -8.43
N LEU A 4 6.61 5.64 -7.68
CA LEU A 4 5.65 4.63 -8.14
C LEU A 4 4.25 5.24 -8.28
N LEU A 5 3.77 5.95 -7.26
CA LEU A 5 2.47 6.62 -7.27
C LEU A 5 2.38 7.69 -8.36
N ASP A 6 3.47 8.45 -8.57
CA ASP A 6 3.58 9.43 -9.65
C ASP A 6 3.49 8.76 -11.02
N SER A 7 4.19 7.64 -11.22
CA SER A 7 4.15 6.89 -12.48
C SER A 7 2.75 6.34 -12.76
N PHE A 8 2.10 5.73 -11.77
CA PHE A 8 0.71 5.25 -11.89
C PHE A 8 -0.25 6.38 -12.23
N LYS A 9 -0.16 7.52 -11.54
CA LYS A 9 -1.00 8.67 -11.81
C LYS A 9 -0.76 9.25 -13.21
N ALA A 10 0.50 9.37 -13.64
CA ALA A 10 0.85 9.88 -14.96
C ALA A 10 0.37 8.97 -16.11
N ASN A 11 0.17 7.68 -15.83
CA ASN A 11 -0.35 6.69 -16.77
C ASN A 11 -1.85 6.38 -16.55
N ASN A 12 -2.58 7.27 -15.87
CA ASN A 12 -4.02 7.18 -15.64
C ASN A 12 -4.48 5.90 -14.93
N VAL A 13 -3.62 5.28 -14.11
CA VAL A 13 -4.02 4.18 -13.24
C VAL A 13 -4.89 4.75 -12.11
N SER A 14 -6.14 4.28 -12.03
CA SER A 14 -7.02 4.60 -10.91
C SER A 14 -6.55 3.87 -9.66
N MET A 15 -6.27 4.62 -8.59
CA MET A 15 -5.79 4.08 -7.33
C MET A 15 -6.79 4.37 -6.22
N ALA A 16 -7.06 3.39 -5.36
CA ALA A 16 -7.84 3.56 -4.14
C ALA A 16 -7.09 2.97 -2.94
N ILE A 17 -7.36 3.48 -1.75
CA ILE A 17 -6.86 2.87 -0.50
C ILE A 17 -7.98 2.04 0.11
N TRP A 18 -7.69 0.79 0.44
CA TRP A 18 -8.56 -0.03 1.29
C TRP A 18 -7.79 -0.42 2.55
N THR A 19 -8.09 0.20 3.68
CA THR A 19 -7.33 0.04 4.93
C THR A 19 -8.08 -0.74 5.99
N ALA A 20 -7.38 -1.66 6.67
CA ALA A 20 -7.88 -2.38 7.85
C ALA A 20 -7.85 -1.53 9.14
N SER A 21 -7.71 -0.20 9.01
CA SER A 21 -7.77 0.76 10.11
C SER A 21 -9.02 1.64 10.00
N VAL A 22 -9.52 2.08 11.15
CA VAL A 22 -10.65 3.02 11.22
C VAL A 22 -10.24 4.41 10.73
N ARG A 23 -11.22 5.17 10.24
CA ARG A 23 -11.02 6.52 9.69
C ARG A 23 -10.30 7.46 10.64
N LYS A 24 -10.66 7.42 11.92
CA LYS A 24 -10.07 8.23 12.99
C LYS A 24 -8.54 8.08 13.07
N ARG A 25 -8.00 6.91 12.74
CA ARG A 25 -6.55 6.64 12.73
C ARG A 25 -5.92 6.97 11.38
N SER A 26 -6.51 6.49 10.28
CA SER A 26 -5.87 6.54 8.96
C SER A 26 -5.94 7.91 8.31
N LYS A 27 -7.07 8.63 8.44
CA LYS A 27 -7.26 9.91 7.74
C LYS A 27 -6.18 10.95 8.10
N PRO A 28 -5.85 11.21 9.38
CA PRO A 28 -4.80 12.16 9.72
C PRO A 28 -3.43 11.79 9.16
N ILE A 29 -3.12 10.49 9.05
CA ILE A 29 -1.85 10.02 8.48
C ILE A 29 -1.78 10.35 6.98
N LEU A 30 -2.85 10.08 6.24
CA LEU A 30 -2.94 10.39 4.81
C LEU A 30 -2.84 11.89 4.55
N ASP A 31 -3.55 12.70 5.34
CA ASP A 31 -3.52 14.16 5.23
C ASP A 31 -2.10 14.70 5.52
N ASN A 32 -1.46 14.24 6.60
CA ASN A 32 -0.11 14.68 6.99
C ASN A 32 0.97 14.31 5.97
N LEU A 33 0.81 13.17 5.30
CA LEU A 33 1.72 12.73 4.23
C LEU A 33 1.35 13.31 2.86
N ASN A 34 0.29 14.12 2.78
CA ASN A 34 -0.28 14.65 1.56
C ASN A 34 -0.52 13.56 0.50
N LEU A 35 -1.04 12.41 0.90
CA LEU A 35 -1.24 11.25 0.00
C LEU A 35 -2.60 11.26 -0.70
N SER A 36 -3.57 11.99 -0.15
CA SER A 36 -4.97 11.96 -0.60
C SER A 36 -5.15 12.30 -2.09
N HIS A 37 -4.25 13.08 -2.68
CA HIS A 37 -4.34 13.49 -4.09
C HIS A 37 -3.97 12.39 -5.10
N TYR A 38 -3.42 11.26 -4.66
CA TYR A 38 -3.16 10.10 -5.52
C TYR A 38 -4.36 9.18 -5.67
N PHE A 39 -5.30 9.21 -4.71
CA PHE A 39 -6.33 8.18 -4.61
C PHE A 39 -7.71 8.75 -4.93
N SER A 40 -8.50 8.02 -5.72
CA SER A 40 -9.88 8.36 -6.05
C SER A 40 -10.84 8.07 -4.90
N ASP A 41 -10.52 7.07 -4.07
CA ASP A 41 -11.33 6.68 -2.91
C ASP A 41 -10.47 6.14 -1.77
N VAL A 42 -11.02 6.18 -0.55
CA VAL A 42 -10.43 5.60 0.66
C VAL A 42 -11.52 4.84 1.43
N VAL A 43 -11.43 3.51 1.39
CA VAL A 43 -12.27 2.60 2.17
C VAL A 43 -11.59 2.31 3.50
N TYR A 44 -12.26 2.71 4.58
CA TYR A 44 -11.81 2.49 5.95
C TYR A 44 -12.51 1.29 6.55
N ARG A 45 -11.90 0.67 7.58
CA ARG A 45 -12.46 -0.52 8.23
C ARG A 45 -13.86 -0.30 8.79
N ASP A 46 -14.12 0.87 9.35
CA ASP A 46 -15.43 1.24 9.87
C ASP A 46 -16.54 1.29 8.80
N CYS A 47 -16.20 1.26 7.51
CA CYS A 47 -17.17 1.20 6.41
C CYS A 47 -17.59 -0.22 6.01
N TYR A 48 -16.78 -1.25 6.30
CA TYR A 48 -17.04 -2.62 5.81
C TYR A 48 -16.92 -3.70 6.89
N ASP A 49 -16.25 -3.42 8.00
CA ASP A 49 -16.05 -4.36 9.10
C ASP A 49 -15.93 -3.60 10.45
N PRO A 50 -16.99 -2.91 10.89
CA PRO A 50 -16.96 -2.05 12.08
C PRO A 50 -16.68 -2.82 13.37
N GLU A 51 -17.09 -4.09 13.44
CA GLU A 51 -16.97 -4.96 14.62
C GLU A 51 -15.68 -5.80 14.63
N ALA A 52 -14.77 -5.58 13.69
CA ALA A 52 -13.52 -6.31 13.58
C ALA A 52 -12.69 -6.25 14.87
N THR A 53 -12.28 -7.42 15.35
CA THR A 53 -11.34 -7.59 16.47
C THR A 53 -9.91 -7.83 15.96
N PHE A 54 -8.92 -7.74 16.84
CA PHE A 54 -7.52 -7.97 16.48
C PHE A 54 -7.34 -9.38 15.88
N GLY A 55 -6.74 -9.47 14.68
CA GLY A 55 -6.53 -10.74 13.98
C GLY A 55 -7.73 -11.24 13.16
N SER A 56 -8.86 -10.53 13.19
CA SER A 56 -10.02 -10.80 12.35
C SER A 56 -10.26 -9.62 11.42
N SER A 57 -10.18 -9.85 10.11
CA SER A 57 -10.57 -8.85 9.12
C SER A 57 -11.35 -9.51 8.00
N SER A 58 -12.51 -8.95 7.69
CA SER A 58 -13.27 -9.33 6.52
C SER A 58 -12.43 -9.17 5.25
N PRO A 59 -12.62 -10.04 4.25
CA PRO A 59 -11.91 -9.91 2.99
C PRO A 59 -12.19 -8.57 2.30
N LYS A 60 -11.17 -8.01 1.66
CA LYS A 60 -11.27 -6.79 0.85
C LYS A 60 -11.85 -7.16 -0.51
N ARG A 61 -13.12 -6.81 -0.69
CA ARG A 61 -13.89 -7.05 -1.92
C ARG A 61 -13.59 -5.98 -2.97
N ILE A 62 -12.39 -6.01 -3.55
CA ILE A 62 -11.93 -4.97 -4.49
C ILE A 62 -12.81 -4.85 -5.73
N ASP A 63 -13.53 -5.92 -6.09
CA ASP A 63 -14.55 -5.95 -7.13
C ASP A 63 -15.67 -4.93 -6.89
N ALA A 64 -16.04 -4.67 -5.63
CA ALA A 64 -17.02 -3.66 -5.27
C ALA A 64 -16.59 -2.23 -5.63
N LEU A 65 -15.29 -2.00 -5.83
CA LEU A 65 -14.72 -0.73 -6.30
C LEU A 65 -14.31 -0.78 -7.78
N GLY A 66 -14.59 -1.88 -8.49
CA GLY A 66 -14.09 -2.11 -9.84
C GLY A 66 -12.57 -2.32 -9.91
N GLY A 67 -11.94 -2.78 -8.82
CA GLY A 67 -10.50 -3.02 -8.75
C GLY A 67 -10.07 -4.31 -9.46
N ASP A 68 -8.89 -4.27 -10.06
CA ASP A 68 -8.29 -5.43 -10.75
C ASP A 68 -7.13 -6.06 -9.98
N ILE A 69 -6.38 -5.23 -9.25
CA ILE A 69 -5.19 -5.63 -8.50
C ILE A 69 -5.32 -5.13 -7.06
N LEU A 70 -5.14 -6.03 -6.10
CA LEU A 70 -4.94 -5.68 -4.69
C LEU A 70 -3.45 -5.75 -4.36
N VAL A 71 -2.91 -4.69 -3.76
CA VAL A 71 -1.56 -4.68 -3.18
C VAL A 71 -1.70 -4.70 -1.67
N ASP A 72 -1.27 -5.78 -1.02
CA ASP A 72 -1.48 -5.98 0.42
C ASP A 72 -0.35 -6.77 1.08
N ASP A 73 -0.12 -6.53 2.36
CA ASP A 73 0.86 -7.26 3.15
C ASP A 73 0.26 -8.50 3.85
N SER A 74 -1.04 -8.74 3.71
CA SER A 74 -1.74 -9.92 4.19
C SER A 74 -1.90 -10.98 3.10
N GLN A 75 -1.34 -12.18 3.35
CA GLN A 75 -1.51 -13.33 2.45
C GLN A 75 -2.98 -13.72 2.30
N PHE A 76 -3.74 -13.71 3.40
CA PHE A 76 -5.17 -14.00 3.42
C PHE A 76 -5.96 -13.10 2.45
N GLN A 77 -5.64 -11.80 2.42
CA GLN A 77 -6.32 -10.84 1.53
C GLN A 77 -5.96 -11.11 0.07
N CYS A 78 -4.69 -11.39 -0.22
CA CYS A 78 -4.23 -11.72 -1.58
C CYS A 78 -4.87 -13.02 -2.08
N ASP A 79 -4.90 -14.07 -1.25
CA ASP A 79 -5.50 -15.36 -1.59
C ASP A 79 -7.00 -15.22 -1.89
N TYR A 80 -7.72 -14.43 -1.09
CA TYR A 80 -9.12 -14.14 -1.36
C TYR A 80 -9.31 -13.46 -2.71
N VAL A 81 -8.54 -12.40 -3.01
CA VAL A 81 -8.63 -11.67 -4.28
C VAL A 81 -8.30 -12.59 -5.47
N ASN A 82 -7.29 -13.45 -5.34
CA ASN A 82 -6.97 -14.46 -6.35
C ASN A 82 -8.12 -15.46 -6.54
N SER A 83 -8.78 -15.88 -5.46
CA SER A 83 -9.89 -16.84 -5.52
C SER A 83 -11.12 -16.32 -6.28
N VAL A 84 -11.27 -14.99 -6.38
CA VAL A 84 -12.35 -14.34 -7.13
C VAL A 84 -11.92 -13.87 -8.52
N GLY A 85 -10.77 -14.36 -9.03
CA GLY A 85 -10.31 -14.10 -10.39
C GLY A 85 -9.65 -12.74 -10.60
N LYS A 86 -9.24 -12.08 -9.51
CA LYS A 86 -8.47 -10.83 -9.53
C LYS A 86 -7.01 -11.10 -9.15
N ILE A 87 -6.16 -10.09 -9.17
CA ILE A 87 -4.72 -10.26 -8.89
C ILE A 87 -4.40 -9.73 -7.49
N GLY A 88 -3.97 -10.62 -6.60
CA GLY A 88 -3.35 -10.25 -5.32
C GLY A 88 -1.83 -10.16 -5.46
N PHE A 89 -1.26 -8.97 -5.28
CA PHE A 89 0.17 -8.74 -5.19
C PHE A 89 0.58 -8.60 -3.73
N LYS A 90 1.25 -9.62 -3.20
CA LYS A 90 1.74 -9.66 -1.82
C LYS A 90 2.99 -8.79 -1.70
N VAL A 91 2.91 -7.70 -0.94
CA VAL A 91 4.08 -6.89 -0.59
C VAL A 91 4.69 -7.34 0.73
N THR A 92 5.98 -7.15 0.86
CA THR A 92 6.71 -7.30 2.11
C THR A 92 6.28 -6.17 3.04
N PRO A 93 5.80 -6.48 4.25
CA PRO A 93 5.32 -5.43 5.13
C PRO A 93 6.46 -4.47 5.47
N PHE A 94 6.15 -3.18 5.45
CA PHE A 94 7.12 -2.13 5.75
C PHE A 94 7.35 -2.04 7.27
N PHE A 95 8.24 -2.87 7.80
CA PHE A 95 8.70 -2.79 9.18
C PHE A 95 10.09 -2.14 9.25
N SER A 96 10.39 -1.40 10.33
CA SER A 96 11.67 -0.67 10.52
C SER A 96 12.93 -1.55 10.62
N TYR A 97 12.83 -2.87 10.41
CA TYR A 97 13.90 -3.85 10.60
C TYR A 97 14.25 -4.65 9.34
N VAL A 98 13.53 -4.43 8.23
CA VAL A 98 13.80 -5.10 6.96
C VAL A 98 14.36 -4.06 5.99
N ASP A 99 15.49 -4.37 5.36
CA ASP A 99 15.95 -3.59 4.20
C ASP A 99 14.85 -3.70 3.14
N ASN A 100 14.15 -2.60 2.92
CA ASN A 100 13.00 -2.61 2.02
C ASN A 100 13.52 -2.82 0.60
N ASP A 101 13.06 -3.91 -0.01
CA ASP A 101 13.43 -4.24 -1.37
C ASP A 101 12.71 -3.28 -2.33
N LEU A 102 13.51 -2.45 -3.00
CA LEU A 102 12.99 -1.55 -4.03
C LEU A 102 12.60 -2.33 -5.29
N GLU A 103 13.13 -3.54 -5.47
CA GLU A 103 12.82 -4.42 -6.60
C GLU A 103 11.35 -4.86 -6.54
N GLU A 104 10.80 -5.12 -5.35
CA GLU A 104 9.37 -5.45 -5.18
C GLU A 104 8.44 -4.34 -5.72
N LEU A 105 8.84 -3.07 -5.56
CA LEU A 105 8.06 -1.95 -6.11
C LEU A 105 8.22 -1.82 -7.63
N GLU A 106 9.37 -2.21 -8.19
CA GLU A 106 9.60 -2.25 -9.64
C GLU A 106 8.84 -3.44 -10.28
N GLU A 107 8.76 -4.58 -9.60
CA GLU A 107 7.93 -5.72 -9.99
C GLU A 107 6.44 -5.36 -10.01
N LEU A 108 5.97 -4.69 -8.96
CA LEU A 108 4.60 -4.18 -8.91
C LEU A 108 4.34 -3.22 -10.07
N HIS A 109 5.28 -2.32 -10.38
CA HIS A 109 5.14 -1.41 -11.51
C HIS A 109 4.99 -2.19 -12.83
N LYS A 110 5.90 -3.13 -13.09
CA LYS A 110 5.90 -3.96 -14.31
C LYS A 110 4.63 -4.81 -14.45
N LEU A 111 4.05 -5.26 -13.34
CA LEU A 111 2.77 -5.96 -13.34
C LEU A 111 1.62 -5.07 -13.81
N VAL A 112 1.58 -3.80 -13.35
CA VAL A 112 0.49 -2.87 -13.64
C VAL A 112 0.69 -2.20 -15.02
N LEU A 113 1.92 -1.88 -15.40
CA LEU A 113 2.28 -1.14 -16.61
C LEU A 113 3.49 -1.81 -17.31
N PRO A 114 3.32 -2.99 -17.93
CA PRO A 114 4.44 -3.78 -18.47
C PRO A 114 5.25 -3.07 -19.56
N ASP A 115 4.61 -2.15 -20.29
CA ASP A 115 5.22 -1.44 -21.42
C ASP A 115 5.80 -0.07 -21.02
N VAL A 116 5.71 0.31 -19.74
CA VAL A 116 6.22 1.60 -19.24
C VAL A 116 7.54 1.35 -18.51
N PRO A 117 8.68 1.87 -19.01
CA PRO A 117 9.94 1.75 -18.31
C PRO A 117 9.89 2.45 -16.95
N PHE A 118 10.34 1.76 -15.91
CA PHE A 118 10.36 2.29 -14.55
C PHE A 118 11.55 1.74 -13.77
N SER A 119 12.18 2.62 -13.01
CA SER A 119 13.15 2.25 -12.00
C SER A 119 13.09 3.27 -10.88
N ILE A 120 13.20 2.79 -9.64
CA ILE A 120 13.24 3.67 -8.49
C ILE A 120 14.65 4.20 -8.37
N LYS A 121 14.80 5.52 -8.37
CA LYS A 121 16.11 6.12 -8.12
C LYS A 121 16.50 5.75 -6.70
N ARG A 122 17.57 4.95 -6.56
CA ARG A 122 18.20 4.61 -5.28
C ARG A 122 18.88 5.85 -4.71
N GLN A 123 18.10 6.84 -4.30
CA GLN A 123 18.61 8.09 -3.77
C GLN A 123 18.95 7.86 -2.30
N SER A 124 20.25 7.78 -2.02
CA SER A 124 20.81 7.61 -0.67
C SER A 124 20.27 8.64 0.34
N TRP A 125 19.81 9.81 -0.11
CA TRP A 125 19.14 10.82 0.70
C TRP A 125 17.71 10.43 1.14
N LEU A 126 16.90 9.81 0.28
CA LEU A 126 15.54 9.35 0.60
C LEU A 126 15.58 8.23 1.64
N ALA A 127 16.52 7.29 1.50
CA ALA A 127 16.80 6.27 2.51
C ALA A 127 17.17 6.88 3.87
N LYS A 128 17.98 7.95 3.89
CA LYS A 128 18.30 8.72 5.11
C LYS A 128 17.07 9.41 5.71
N LYS A 129 16.19 9.99 4.87
CA LYS A 129 14.96 10.68 5.32
C LYS A 129 13.94 9.69 5.89
N MET A 130 13.71 8.56 5.22
CA MET A 130 12.87 7.47 5.71
C MET A 130 13.41 6.89 7.01
N ASN A 131 14.71 6.59 7.08
CA ASN A 131 15.35 6.19 8.33
C ASN A 131 15.19 7.22 9.44
N LYS A 132 15.22 8.53 9.15
CA LYS A 132 15.02 9.57 10.16
C LYS A 132 13.56 9.65 10.66
N ILE A 133 12.58 9.40 9.79
CA ILE A 133 11.15 9.43 10.13
C ILE A 133 10.75 8.17 10.90
N PHE A 134 11.30 7.01 10.53
CA PHE A 134 10.87 5.71 11.03
C PHE A 134 11.88 5.02 11.97
N LYS A 135 13.12 5.52 12.13
CA LYS A 135 13.97 5.09 13.27
C LYS A 135 13.39 5.68 14.55
N LYS A 136 12.83 4.82 15.40
CA LYS A 136 12.77 5.11 16.83
C LYS A 136 14.06 4.66 17.52
N LYS A 137 14.43 5.45 18.53
CA LYS A 137 15.59 5.23 19.41
C LYS A 137 15.58 3.79 19.94
N PRO A 138 16.77 3.18 20.13
CA PRO A 138 16.87 1.86 20.73
C PRO A 138 16.08 1.85 22.04
N LEU A 139 15.37 0.75 22.29
CA LEU A 139 14.84 0.46 23.62
C LEU A 139 16.03 0.54 24.58
N LEU A 140 15.96 1.46 25.54
CA LEU A 140 16.85 1.46 26.68
C LEU A 140 16.56 0.15 27.42
N VAL A 141 17.52 -0.78 27.35
CA VAL A 141 17.55 -2.00 28.17
C VAL A 141 17.89 -1.60 29.59
#